data_AF-A0A7X0SKM1-F1
#
_entry.id   AF-A0A7X0SKM1-F1
#
_cell.length_a   1.000
_cell.length_b   1.000
_cell.length_c   1.000
_cell.angle_alpha   90.00
_cell.angle_beta   90.00
_cell.angle_gamma   90.00
#
_symmetry.space_group_name_H-M   'P 1'
#
loop_
_entity.id
_entity.type
_entity.pdbx_description
1 polymer ?
#
loop_
_entity_poly.entity_id
_entity_poly.type
_entity_poly.pdbx_seq_one_letter_code
_entity_poly.pdbx_strand_id
1 'polypeptide(L)'
;MMQFSAVVRELRKWLTSFAVVNVVLPFAQYTLFGGLGLLFLYELLLKILPYSSYDTIDLLFTTIPLYAIGYFAFFSGIWLTLISPRIRELPIALWGYAFVILFPFEGLTLLLIVRAVIYILAGWALFRYTTAVGAGREGNPYSG
;
A
#
# COMPACT_ATOMS: atom_id res chain seq x y z
N MET A 1 -12.30 -10.83 -15.09
CA MET A 1 -10.89 -10.37 -15.07
C MET A 1 -10.54 -9.46 -16.24
N MET A 2 -11.00 -9.76 -17.48
CA MET A 2 -10.72 -8.92 -18.66
C MET A 2 -11.17 -7.45 -18.49
N GLN A 3 -12.34 -7.21 -17.89
CA GLN A 3 -12.82 -5.85 -17.60
C GLN A 3 -11.90 -5.10 -16.63
N PHE A 4 -11.43 -5.76 -15.55
CA PHE A 4 -10.50 -5.15 -14.60
C PHE A 4 -9.13 -4.86 -15.26
N SER A 5 -8.63 -5.76 -16.12
CA SER A 5 -7.43 -5.49 -16.91
C SER A 5 -7.59 -4.28 -17.83
N ALA A 6 -8.76 -4.11 -18.45
CA ALA A 6 -9.04 -2.95 -19.28
C ALA A 6 -9.03 -1.65 -18.45
N VAL A 7 -9.64 -1.66 -17.27
CA VAL A 7 -9.63 -0.53 -16.34
C VAL A 7 -8.21 -0.21 -15.88
N VAL A 8 -7.42 -1.19 -15.45
CA VAL A 8 -6.02 -0.98 -15.03
C VAL A 8 -5.17 -0.44 -16.18
N ARG A 9 -5.40 -0.92 -17.41
CA ARG A 9 -4.69 -0.43 -18.60
C ARG A 9 -5.03 1.02 -18.91
N GLU A 10 -6.30 1.40 -18.85
CA GLU A 10 -6.72 2.77 -19.10
C GLU A 10 -6.26 3.71 -17.98
N LEU A 11 -6.35 3.26 -16.73
CA LEU A 11 -5.79 3.95 -15.57
C LEU A 11 -4.29 4.17 -15.71
N ARG A 12 -3.54 3.15 -16.17
CA ARG A 12 -2.11 3.29 -16.47
C ARG A 12 -1.88 4.39 -17.49
N LYS A 13 -2.55 4.35 -18.65
CA LYS A 13 -2.38 5.38 -19.70
C LYS A 13 -2.64 6.78 -19.14
N TRP A 14 -3.74 6.95 -18.42
CA TRP A 14 -4.12 8.23 -17.84
C TRP A 14 -3.08 8.71 -16.81
N LEU A 15 -2.67 7.88 -15.85
CA LEU A 15 -1.67 8.26 -14.87
C LEU A 15 -0.30 8.54 -15.50
N THR A 16 0.13 7.74 -16.49
CA THR A 16 1.40 7.97 -17.21
C THR A 16 1.37 9.18 -18.14
N SER A 17 0.21 9.81 -18.38
CA SER A 17 0.13 11.07 -19.13
C SER A 17 0.78 12.24 -18.37
N PHE A 18 0.86 12.14 -17.05
CA PHE A 18 1.54 13.12 -16.21
C PHE A 18 3.03 12.79 -16.09
N ALA A 19 3.89 13.72 -16.51
CA ALA A 19 5.34 13.54 -16.49
C ALA A 19 5.87 13.15 -15.09
N VAL A 20 5.31 13.74 -14.03
CA VAL A 20 5.68 13.47 -12.64
C VAL A 20 5.46 11.99 -12.28
N VAL A 21 4.38 11.36 -12.77
CA VAL A 21 4.09 9.96 -12.46
C VAL A 21 5.15 9.05 -13.07
N ASN A 22 5.62 9.34 -14.29
CA ASN A 22 6.68 8.54 -14.93
C ASN A 22 8.02 8.63 -14.17
N VAL A 23 8.30 9.78 -13.54
CA VAL A 23 9.49 9.96 -12.70
C VAL A 23 9.39 9.19 -11.39
N VAL A 24 8.21 9.12 -10.78
CA VAL A 24 8.01 8.48 -9.47
C VAL A 24 7.69 6.98 -9.60
N LEU A 25 7.26 6.50 -10.77
CA LEU A 25 6.93 5.09 -11.03
C LEU A 25 8.02 4.08 -10.59
N PRO A 26 9.33 4.33 -10.82
CA PRO A 26 10.39 3.43 -10.35
C PRO A 26 10.45 3.29 -8.82
N PHE A 27 9.95 4.30 -8.11
CA PHE A 27 9.94 4.34 -6.65
C PHE A 27 8.66 3.80 -6.03
N ALA A 28 7.67 3.36 -6.84
CA ALA A 28 6.35 2.93 -6.38
C ALA A 28 6.37 1.99 -5.18
N GLN A 29 7.29 1.01 -5.16
CA GLN A 29 7.42 0.05 -4.06
C GLN A 29 8.02 0.64 -2.81
N TYR A 30 9.04 1.49 -2.94
CA TYR A 30 9.62 2.20 -1.82
C TYR A 30 8.61 3.15 -1.19
N THR A 31 7.78 3.80 -2.02
CA THR A 31 6.69 4.67 -1.56
C THR A 31 5.60 3.84 -0.84
N LEU A 32 5.23 2.69 -1.40
CA LEU A 32 4.24 1.78 -0.81
C LEU A 32 4.71 1.18 0.52
N PHE A 33 5.82 0.45 0.52
CA PHE A 33 6.32 -0.23 1.72
C PHE A 33 7.00 0.72 2.70
N GLY A 34 7.62 1.80 2.22
CA GLY A 34 8.15 2.85 3.09
C GLY A 34 7.04 3.60 3.82
N GLY A 35 5.93 3.91 3.13
CA GLY A 35 4.74 4.48 3.77
C GLY A 35 4.14 3.54 4.80
N LEU A 36 3.96 2.26 4.45
CA LEU A 36 3.49 1.24 5.38
C LEU A 36 4.42 1.08 6.59
N GLY A 37 5.73 1.10 6.36
CA GLY A 37 6.75 1.00 7.41
C GLY A 37 6.72 2.19 8.36
N LEU A 38 6.52 3.41 7.86
CA LEU A 38 6.36 4.62 8.69
C LEU A 38 5.10 4.55 9.55
N LEU A 39 3.97 4.11 8.97
CA LEU A 39 2.72 3.94 9.71
C LEU A 39 2.86 2.87 10.80
N PHE A 40 3.47 1.74 10.46
CA PHE A 40 3.76 0.68 11.43
C PHE A 40 4.72 1.16 12.53
N LEU A 41 5.77 1.90 12.16
CA LEU A 41 6.76 2.42 13.11
C LEU A 41 6.12 3.39 14.11
N TYR A 42 5.24 4.27 13.63
CA TYR A 42 4.48 5.17 14.50
C TYR A 42 3.68 4.41 15.55
N GLU A 43 2.87 3.45 15.10
CA GLU A 43 2.04 2.62 15.98
C GLU A 43 2.88 1.80 16.96
N LEU A 44 4.00 1.24 16.49
CA LEU A 44 4.93 0.48 17.31
C LEU A 44 5.56 1.36 18.41
N LEU A 45 6.00 2.57 18.06
CA LEU A 45 6.59 3.52 19.00
C LEU A 45 5.59 3.96 20.06
N LEU A 46 4.32 4.21 19.68
CA LEU A 46 3.26 4.53 20.64
C LEU A 46 3.00 3.43 21.67
N LYS A 47 3.20 2.15 21.31
CA LYS A 47 2.94 1.01 22.21
C LYS A 47 4.14 0.65 23.09
N ILE A 48 5.36 0.85 22.59
CA ILE A 48 6.58 0.41 23.28
C ILE A 48 7.17 1.51 24.16
N LEU A 49 7.12 2.77 23.73
CA LEU A 49 7.77 3.85 24.47
C LEU A 49 6.95 4.30 25.68
N PRO A 50 7.62 4.67 26.79
CA PRO A 50 6.95 5.25 27.94
C PRO A 50 6.38 6.63 27.59
N TYR A 51 5.35 7.05 28.34
CA TYR A 51 4.71 8.36 28.16
C TYR A 51 5.69 9.55 28.22
N SER A 52 6.82 9.41 28.93
CA SER A 52 7.87 10.43 28.98
C SER A 52 8.58 10.68 27.64
N SER A 53 8.44 9.78 26.67
CA SER A 53 9.02 9.91 25.33
C SER A 53 8.02 10.43 24.29
N TYR A 54 6.82 10.82 24.72
CA TYR A 54 5.76 11.28 23.83
C TYR A 54 6.15 12.55 23.06
N ASP A 55 6.91 13.47 23.69
CA ASP A 55 7.41 14.68 23.04
C ASP A 55 8.31 14.36 21.83
N THR A 56 9.10 13.29 21.92
CA THR A 56 9.95 12.83 20.80
C THR A 56 9.09 12.24 19.67
N ILE A 57 8.03 11.51 20.01
CA ILE A 57 7.09 10.96 19.02
C ILE A 57 6.35 12.10 18.32
N ASP A 58 5.88 13.10 19.06
CA ASP A 58 5.17 14.25 18.51
C ASP A 58 6.08 15.11 17.61
N LEU A 59 7.33 15.34 18.01
CA LEU A 59 8.30 16.05 17.18
C LEU A 59 8.54 15.33 15.85
N LEU A 60 8.69 14.01 15.86
CA LEU A 60 8.92 13.23 14.64
C LEU A 60 7.65 13.15 13.78
N PHE A 61 6.52 12.73 14.35
CA PHE A 61 5.34 12.34 13.58
C PHE A 61 4.33 13.46 13.36
N THR A 62 4.35 14.50 14.18
CA THR A 62 3.48 15.68 14.08
C THR A 62 4.22 16.90 13.54
N THR A 63 5.42 17.21 14.07
CA THR A 63 6.18 18.42 13.68
C THR A 63 7.00 18.24 12.39
N ILE A 64 7.61 17.06 12.16
CA ILE A 64 8.30 16.69 10.90
C ILE A 64 7.35 15.95 9.92
N PRO A 65 6.05 16.23 10.05
CA PRO A 65 4.89 15.36 9.70
C PRO A 65 5.18 13.96 9.14
N LEU A 66 6.02 13.14 9.81
CA LEU A 66 6.39 11.81 9.30
C LEU A 66 5.18 10.88 9.15
N TYR A 67 4.16 11.03 9.99
CA TYR A 67 2.92 10.26 9.88
C TYR A 67 2.17 10.60 8.59
N ALA A 68 1.99 11.90 8.30
CA ALA A 68 1.29 12.34 7.10
C ALA A 68 2.06 11.94 5.83
N ILE A 69 3.40 12.05 5.85
CA ILE A 69 4.26 11.58 4.76
C ILE A 69 4.05 10.08 4.55
N GLY A 70 4.09 9.27 5.63
CA GLY A 70 3.85 7.84 5.55
C GLY A 70 2.46 7.49 5.00
N TYR A 71 1.43 8.20 5.45
CA TYR A 71 0.06 8.05 4.97
C TYR A 71 -0.04 8.32 3.47
N PHE A 72 0.38 9.50 3.01
CA PHE A 72 0.30 9.86 1.59
C PHE A 72 1.22 8.98 0.73
N ALA A 73 2.39 8.59 1.24
CA ALA A 73 3.29 7.65 0.57
C ALA A 73 2.62 6.28 0.40
N PHE A 74 1.98 5.73 1.42
CA PHE A 74 1.29 4.45 1.31
C PHE A 74 0.18 4.50 0.25
N PHE A 75 -0.71 5.50 0.33
CA PHE A 75 -1.85 5.60 -0.60
C PHE A 75 -1.43 5.93 -2.03
N SER A 76 -0.49 6.85 -2.24
CA SER A 76 0.08 7.10 -3.57
C SER A 76 0.83 5.89 -4.10
N GLY A 77 1.55 5.17 -3.24
CA GLY A 77 2.22 3.91 -3.52
C GLY A 77 1.27 2.82 -4.00
N ILE A 78 0.04 2.74 -3.47
CA ILE A 78 -1.00 1.82 -3.98
C ILE A 78 -1.30 2.14 -5.44
N TRP A 79 -1.60 3.40 -5.76
CA TRP A 79 -1.93 3.81 -7.13
C TRP A 79 -0.78 3.59 -8.09
N LEU A 80 0.43 3.97 -7.69
CA LEU A 80 1.64 3.77 -8.49
C LEU A 80 1.94 2.29 -8.69
N THR A 81 1.79 1.46 -7.66
CA THR A 81 2.07 0.03 -7.75
C THR A 81 1.02 -0.70 -8.59
N LEU A 82 -0.24 -0.23 -8.58
CA LEU A 82 -1.33 -0.76 -9.41
C LEU A 82 -1.03 -0.61 -10.90
N ILE A 83 -0.41 0.51 -11.29
CA ILE A 83 0.02 0.74 -12.68
C ILE A 83 1.43 0.24 -12.96
N SER A 84 2.21 -0.14 -11.96
CA SER A 84 3.56 -0.68 -12.13
C SER A 84 3.53 -2.13 -12.65
N PRO A 85 4.65 -2.64 -13.22
CA PRO A 85 4.78 -4.06 -13.53
C PRO A 85 4.81 -4.97 -12.29
N ARG A 86 5.05 -4.40 -11.10
CA ARG A 86 5.21 -5.14 -9.84
C ARG A 86 3.93 -5.18 -8.98
N ILE A 87 2.77 -5.17 -9.64
CA ILE A 87 1.44 -5.26 -9.02
C ILE A 87 1.26 -6.46 -8.07
N ARG A 88 2.06 -7.53 -8.23
CA ARG A 88 2.03 -8.74 -7.39
C ARG A 88 2.31 -8.46 -5.91
N GLU A 89 2.99 -7.37 -5.59
CA GLU A 89 3.33 -7.00 -4.21
C GLU A 89 2.24 -6.16 -3.52
N LEU A 90 1.32 -5.59 -4.30
CA LEU A 90 0.25 -4.74 -3.78
C LEU A 90 -0.69 -5.48 -2.80
N PRO A 91 -1.09 -6.74 -3.04
CA PRO A 91 -1.84 -7.52 -2.05
C PRO A 91 -1.15 -7.61 -0.68
N ILE A 92 0.17 -7.83 -0.68
CA ILE A 92 0.97 -7.98 0.54
C ILE A 92 0.96 -6.66 1.32
N ALA A 93 1.14 -5.53 0.63
CA ALA A 93 1.08 -4.22 1.28
C ALA A 93 -0.31 -3.90 1.85
N LEU A 94 -1.38 -4.27 1.15
CA LEU A 94 -2.76 -4.08 1.65
C LEU A 94 -3.05 -4.94 2.89
N TRP A 95 -2.58 -6.18 2.91
CA TRP A 95 -2.69 -7.04 4.09
C TRP A 95 -1.81 -6.54 5.23
N GLY A 96 -0.62 -6.06 4.94
CA GLY A 96 0.24 -5.39 5.92
C GLY A 96 -0.47 -4.18 6.53
N TYR A 97 -1.14 -3.37 5.73
CA TYR A 97 -1.91 -2.23 6.25
C TYR A 97 -3.12 -2.67 7.09
N ALA A 98 -3.83 -3.71 6.66
CA ALA A 98 -4.89 -4.30 7.48
C ALA A 98 -4.34 -4.82 8.82
N PHE A 99 -3.14 -5.40 8.83
CA PHE A 99 -2.45 -5.83 10.05
C PHE A 99 -2.06 -4.66 10.94
N VAL A 100 -1.56 -3.55 10.38
CA VAL A 100 -1.25 -2.32 11.14
C VAL A 100 -2.52 -1.75 11.78
N ILE A 101 -3.65 -1.77 11.09
CA ILE A 101 -4.92 -1.25 11.64
C ILE A 101 -5.53 -2.23 12.67
N LEU A 102 -5.35 -3.53 12.48
CA LEU A 102 -5.86 -4.52 13.40
C LEU A 102 -5.08 -4.49 14.73
N PHE A 103 -5.79 -4.79 15.81
CA PHE A 103 -5.25 -4.88 17.16
C PHE A 103 -3.90 -5.63 17.18
N PRO A 104 -2.87 -5.14 17.92
CA PRO A 104 -2.92 -4.24 19.07
C PRO A 104 -2.74 -2.74 18.81
N PHE A 105 -2.62 -2.33 17.55
CA PHE A 105 -2.14 -0.98 17.20
C PHE A 105 -3.25 0.09 17.27
N GLU A 106 -4.32 0.02 16.46
CA GLU A 106 -5.36 1.07 16.42
C GLU A 106 -6.62 0.83 17.31
N GLY A 107 -6.67 -0.23 18.12
CA GLY A 107 -7.83 -0.51 19.00
C GLY A 107 -8.98 -1.24 18.30
N LEU A 108 -10.04 -1.61 19.06
CA LEU A 108 -11.17 -2.42 18.57
C LEU A 108 -12.43 -1.58 18.39
N THR A 109 -12.54 -0.90 17.25
CA THR A 109 -13.80 -0.24 16.85
C THR A 109 -14.38 -0.89 15.61
N LEU A 110 -15.71 -0.86 15.46
CA LEU A 110 -16.40 -1.43 14.29
C LEU A 110 -15.87 -0.82 12.98
N LEU A 111 -15.57 0.49 13.00
CA LEU A 111 -15.01 1.19 11.84
C LEU A 111 -13.67 0.59 11.40
N LEU A 112 -12.77 0.30 12.35
CA LEU A 112 -11.46 -0.29 12.06
C LEU A 112 -11.58 -1.72 11.55
N ILE A 113 -12.53 -2.49 12.09
CA ILE A 113 -12.82 -3.85 11.60
C ILE A 113 -13.32 -3.79 10.16
N VAL A 114 -14.29 -2.93 9.86
CA VAL A 114 -14.82 -2.76 8.49
C VAL A 114 -13.70 -2.31 7.54
N ARG A 115 -12.87 -1.37 7.96
CA ARG A 115 -11.72 -0.89 7.19
C ARG A 115 -10.72 -2.00 6.90
N ALA A 116 -10.34 -2.78 7.91
CA ALA A 116 -9.43 -3.92 7.75
C ALA A 116 -10.02 -4.97 6.79
N VAL A 117 -11.32 -5.29 6.91
CA VAL A 117 -12.00 -6.22 6.01
C VAL A 117 -11.95 -5.72 4.56
N ILE A 118 -12.19 -4.42 4.32
CA ILE A 118 -12.10 -3.83 2.97
C ILE A 118 -10.69 -4.06 2.39
N TYR A 119 -9.63 -3.78 3.13
CA TYR A 119 -8.26 -3.96 2.64
C TYR A 119 -7.86 -5.43 2.47
N ILE A 120 -8.36 -6.32 3.33
CA ILE A 120 -8.16 -7.78 3.18
C ILE A 120 -8.83 -8.28 1.91
N LEU A 121 -10.10 -7.91 1.69
CA LEU A 121 -10.86 -8.31 0.51
C LEU A 121 -10.28 -7.71 -0.76
N ALA A 122 -9.85 -6.45 -0.73
CA ALA A 122 -9.16 -5.80 -1.85
C ALA A 122 -7.84 -6.52 -2.17
N GLY A 123 -7.02 -6.82 -1.16
CA GLY A 123 -5.79 -7.58 -1.31
C GLY A 123 -6.04 -8.97 -1.89
N TRP A 124 -7.07 -9.66 -1.42
CA TRP A 124 -7.46 -10.98 -1.95
C TRP A 124 -7.94 -10.94 -3.40
N ALA A 125 -8.77 -9.95 -3.77
CA ALA A 125 -9.23 -9.75 -5.13
C ALA A 125 -8.05 -9.47 -6.08
N LEU A 126 -7.11 -8.62 -5.65
CA LEU A 126 -5.88 -8.31 -6.39
C LEU A 126 -4.94 -9.50 -6.47
N PHE A 127 -4.83 -10.31 -5.41
CA PHE A 127 -4.05 -11.54 -5.42
C PHE A 127 -4.60 -12.53 -6.45
N ARG A 128 -5.93 -12.75 -6.49
CA ARG A 128 -6.55 -13.60 -7.50
C ARG A 128 -6.37 -13.04 -8.92
N TYR A 129 -6.42 -11.73 -9.08
CA TYR A 129 -6.16 -11.08 -10.37
C TYR A 129 -4.71 -11.29 -10.83
N THR A 130 -3.73 -11.00 -9.97
CA THR A 130 -2.31 -11.07 -10.31
C THR A 130 -1.85 -12.51 -10.55
N THR A 131 -2.38 -13.48 -9.81
CA THR A 131 -2.13 -14.91 -10.04
C THR A 131 -2.74 -15.40 -11.36
N ALA A 132 -3.97 -15.00 -11.71
CA ALA A 132 -4.58 -15.38 -12.99
C ALA A 132 -3.89 -14.74 -14.20
N VAL A 133 -3.42 -13.49 -14.08
CA VAL A 133 -2.62 -12.84 -15.12
C VAL A 133 -1.20 -13.44 -15.20
N GLY A 134 -0.62 -13.82 -14.06
CA GLY A 134 0.68 -14.48 -13.98
C GLY A 134 0.67 -15.91 -14.56
N ALA A 135 -0.35 -16.70 -14.25
CA ALA A 135 -0.55 -18.04 -14.80
C ALA A 135 -0.72 -18.03 -16.33
N GLY A 136 -1.26 -16.94 -16.89
CA GLY A 136 -1.33 -16.72 -18.35
C GLY A 136 0.03 -16.41 -19.02
N ARG A 137 1.06 -16.02 -18.26
CA ARG A 137 2.42 -15.78 -18.76
C ARG A 137 3.30 -17.02 -18.71
N GLU A 138 3.16 -17.86 -17.67
CA GLU A 138 3.92 -19.11 -17.54
C GLU A 138 3.46 -20.21 -18.53
N GLY A 139 2.28 -20.07 -19.13
CA GLY A 139 1.76 -20.95 -20.18
C GLY A 139 2.15 -20.56 -21.62
N ASN A 140 2.94 -19.50 -21.82
CA ASN A 140 3.38 -19.07 -23.15
C ASN A 140 4.90 -19.27 -23.32
N PRO A 141 5.37 -20.32 -24.00
CA PRO A 141 6.80 -20.56 -24.22
C PRO A 141 7.49 -19.51 -25.12
N TYR A 142 6.78 -18.45 -25.54
CA TYR A 142 7.28 -17.40 -26.43
C TYR A 142 7.29 -15.99 -25.83
N SER A 143 7.25 -15.83 -24.50
CA SER A 143 7.52 -14.52 -23.88
C SER A 143 8.94 -14.45 -23.32
N GLY A 144 9.89 -14.28 -24.24
CA GLY A 144 11.29 -13.93 -24.03
C GLY A 144 11.79 -13.15 -25.22
#